data_AF-A0A535RUR5-F1
#
_entry.id   AF-A0A535RUR5-F1
#
_cell.length_a   1.000
_cell.length_b   1.000
_cell.length_c   1.000
_cell.angle_alpha   90.00
_cell.angle_beta   90.00
_cell.angle_gamma   90.00
#
_symmetry.space_group_name_H-M   'P 1'
#
loop_
_entity.id
_entity.type
_entity.pdbx_description
1 polymer ?
#
loop_
_entity_poly.entity_id
_entity_poly.type
_entity_poly.pdbx_seq_one_letter_code
_entity_poly.pdbx_strand_id
1 'polypeptide(L)'
;MARYAVMWSGGKDSALALRRAQRDGLEVGALLNIIDDSSRRVRFHATRAELIAAQASVLEIPLRQIATSWPNFEASFRAALASLAAEGFGGVIFGDIHLADVRAWYEVRVRQAGLDHVEPLWGESPDAVVRDFVHGGGRAVITCVELRRLPASWLGRVIDPSFPEAIAAYDVDPCGENGEYHSFAFDGPPFDRAVPWAPDGTHQEQGFLQLDLVDPVEVVADETVSQNRELFADAVAARPKAWGALAARGVMRYRDRSGSAPDDVTRRAIWAALWRRVEAARANRTT
;
A
#
# COMPACT_ATOMS: atom_id res chain seq x y z
N MET A 1 -14.77 15.80 -16.64
CA MET A 1 -15.07 16.33 -15.29
C MET A 1 -13.74 16.71 -14.65
N ALA A 2 -13.72 17.46 -13.54
CA ALA A 2 -12.46 17.70 -12.84
C ALA A 2 -12.02 16.41 -12.15
N ARG A 3 -10.73 16.06 -12.30
CA ARG A 3 -10.16 14.86 -11.65
C ARG A 3 -9.67 15.19 -10.25
N TYR A 4 -9.73 14.22 -9.35
CA TYR A 4 -9.24 14.33 -7.98
C TYR A 4 -8.08 13.38 -7.75
N ALA A 5 -7.15 13.79 -6.91
CA ALA A 5 -6.11 12.91 -6.39
C ALA A 5 -6.53 12.42 -4.99
N VAL A 6 -6.09 11.23 -4.59
CA VAL A 6 -6.30 10.72 -3.22
C VAL A 6 -4.97 10.71 -2.49
N MET A 7 -4.92 11.29 -1.29
CA MET A 7 -3.82 11.04 -0.35
C MET A 7 -3.88 9.59 0.13
N TRP A 8 -2.99 8.78 -0.41
CA TRP A 8 -3.00 7.34 -0.30
C TRP A 8 -1.92 6.87 0.66
N SER A 9 -2.30 6.52 1.89
CA SER A 9 -1.39 5.87 2.85
C SER A 9 -1.26 4.37 2.61
N GLY A 10 -2.24 3.78 1.90
CA GLY A 10 -2.39 2.33 1.74
C GLY A 10 -3.15 1.65 2.87
N GLY A 11 -3.64 2.42 3.86
CA GLY A 11 -4.45 1.90 4.96
C GLY A 11 -5.94 1.86 4.68
N LYS A 12 -6.69 1.33 5.66
CA LYS A 12 -8.16 1.16 5.58
C LYS A 12 -8.89 2.49 5.29
N ASP A 13 -8.46 3.59 5.90
CA ASP A 13 -9.18 4.87 5.83
C ASP A 13 -9.01 5.52 4.45
N SER A 14 -7.78 5.50 3.90
CA SER A 14 -7.56 5.95 2.52
C SER A 14 -8.32 5.11 1.50
N ALA A 15 -8.45 3.80 1.73
CA ALA A 15 -9.22 2.91 0.87
C ALA A 15 -10.73 3.22 0.94
N LEU A 16 -11.28 3.43 2.14
CA LEU A 16 -12.67 3.80 2.31
C LEU A 16 -12.97 5.19 1.73
N ALA A 17 -12.08 6.16 1.93
CA ALA A 17 -12.21 7.50 1.36
C ALA A 17 -12.23 7.48 -0.16
N LEU A 18 -11.33 6.71 -0.81
CA LEU A 18 -11.33 6.49 -2.25
C LEU A 18 -12.68 5.91 -2.72
N ARG A 19 -13.15 4.84 -2.07
CA ARG A 19 -14.43 4.20 -2.41
C ARG A 19 -15.60 5.18 -2.31
N ARG A 20 -15.69 5.95 -1.22
CA ARG A 20 -16.79 6.90 -1.01
C ARG A 20 -16.74 8.05 -2.01
N ALA A 21 -15.55 8.59 -2.28
CA ALA A 21 -15.38 9.60 -3.31
C ALA A 21 -15.85 9.11 -4.69
N GLN A 22 -15.48 7.88 -5.09
CA GLN A 22 -15.94 7.28 -6.34
C GLN A 22 -17.47 7.08 -6.36
N ARG A 23 -18.05 6.58 -5.26
CA ARG A 23 -19.50 6.41 -5.11
C ARG A 23 -20.24 7.74 -5.24
N ASP A 24 -19.66 8.81 -4.71
CA ASP A 24 -20.24 10.16 -4.73
C ASP A 24 -19.98 10.87 -6.08
N GLY A 25 -19.40 10.16 -7.07
CA GLY A 25 -19.25 10.60 -8.45
C GLY A 25 -17.96 11.35 -8.76
N LEU A 26 -16.99 11.36 -7.84
CA LEU A 26 -15.69 11.99 -8.08
C LEU A 26 -14.81 11.11 -8.98
N GLU A 27 -14.26 11.71 -10.04
CA GLU A 27 -13.33 11.06 -10.96
C GLU A 27 -11.92 11.06 -10.33
N VAL A 28 -11.44 9.90 -9.86
CA VAL A 28 -10.10 9.80 -9.26
C VAL A 28 -9.06 9.50 -10.33
N GLY A 29 -8.11 10.43 -10.52
CA GLY A 29 -7.09 10.37 -11.56
C GLY A 29 -5.66 10.08 -11.06
N ALA A 30 -5.42 10.10 -9.76
CA ALA A 30 -4.10 9.80 -9.19
C ALA A 30 -4.16 9.40 -7.71
N LEU A 31 -3.23 8.56 -7.29
CA LEU A 31 -2.87 8.33 -5.89
C LEU A 31 -1.60 9.13 -5.56
N LEU A 32 -1.63 9.92 -4.51
CA LEU A 32 -0.47 10.61 -3.95
C LEU A 32 -0.02 9.87 -2.70
N ASN A 33 1.21 9.38 -2.71
CA ASN A 33 1.78 8.68 -1.57
C ASN A 33 3.08 9.35 -1.16
N ILE A 34 3.24 9.62 0.13
CA ILE A 34 4.44 10.24 0.67
C ILE A 34 5.23 9.17 1.41
N ILE A 35 6.48 9.00 1.01
CA ILE A 35 7.40 8.02 1.58
C ILE A 35 8.63 8.71 2.15
N ASP A 36 9.21 8.07 3.16
CA ASP A 36 10.52 8.43 3.64
C ASP A 36 11.59 8.08 2.59
N ASP A 37 12.47 9.05 2.31
CA ASP A 37 13.49 8.91 1.27
C ASP A 37 14.50 7.81 1.58
N SER A 38 14.87 7.67 2.86
CA SER A 38 15.92 6.73 3.29
C SER A 38 15.41 5.29 3.36
N SER A 39 14.25 5.07 3.98
CA SER A 39 13.71 3.74 4.23
C SER A 39 12.81 3.23 3.12
N ARG A 40 12.41 4.11 2.18
CA ARG A 40 11.46 3.81 1.09
C ARG A 40 10.14 3.23 1.60
N ARG A 41 9.69 3.72 2.77
CA ARG A 41 8.45 3.30 3.42
C ARG A 41 7.50 4.46 3.59
N VAL A 42 6.20 4.16 3.57
CA VAL A 42 5.17 5.10 4.02
C VAL A 42 5.44 5.43 5.47
N ARG A 43 5.64 6.72 5.75
CA ARG A 43 5.89 7.18 7.12
C ARG A 43 4.75 6.78 8.03
N PHE A 44 5.07 6.42 9.28
CA PHE A 44 4.15 5.93 10.31
C PHE A 44 3.56 4.53 10.05
N HIS A 45 3.16 4.21 8.82
CA HIS A 45 2.57 2.91 8.46
C HIS A 45 3.61 1.79 8.27
N ALA A 46 4.90 2.15 8.16
CA ALA A 46 6.04 1.26 7.87
C ALA A 46 5.88 0.37 6.62
N THR A 47 4.92 0.70 5.75
CA THR A 47 4.58 -0.08 4.56
C THR A 47 5.59 0.23 3.46
N ARG A 48 6.16 -0.80 2.82
CA ARG A 48 7.15 -0.64 1.76
C ARG A 48 6.53 0.03 0.52
N ALA A 49 7.29 0.89 -0.14
CA ALA A 49 6.84 1.61 -1.34
C ALA A 49 6.32 0.67 -2.44
N GLU A 50 6.92 -0.52 -2.59
CA GLU A 50 6.51 -1.49 -3.61
C GLU A 50 5.12 -2.07 -3.35
N LEU A 51 4.69 -2.21 -2.10
CA LEU A 51 3.32 -2.66 -1.78
C LEU A 51 2.28 -1.60 -2.07
N ILE A 52 2.62 -0.32 -1.89
CA ILE A 52 1.75 0.78 -2.34
C ILE A 52 1.62 0.78 -3.86
N ALA A 53 2.72 0.52 -4.58
CA ALA A 53 2.68 0.34 -6.03
C ALA A 53 1.83 -0.87 -6.44
N ALA A 54 1.86 -1.97 -5.67
CA ALA A 54 0.99 -3.12 -5.89
C ALA A 54 -0.50 -2.77 -5.72
N GLN A 55 -0.86 -2.01 -4.67
CA GLN A 55 -2.22 -1.48 -4.50
C GLN A 55 -2.64 -0.63 -5.70
N ALA A 56 -1.82 0.33 -6.11
CA ALA A 56 -2.11 1.18 -7.25
C ALA A 56 -2.30 0.40 -8.56
N SER A 57 -1.48 -0.65 -8.78
CA SER A 57 -1.60 -1.53 -9.94
C SER A 57 -2.88 -2.37 -9.92
N VAL A 58 -3.39 -2.72 -8.74
CA VAL A 58 -4.68 -3.41 -8.60
C VAL A 58 -5.85 -2.46 -8.83
N LEU A 59 -5.73 -1.22 -8.35
CA LEU A 59 -6.73 -0.17 -8.54
C LEU A 59 -6.77 0.41 -9.95
N GLU A 60 -5.71 0.16 -10.74
CA GLU A 60 -5.50 0.77 -12.06
C GLU A 60 -5.49 2.32 -12.03
N ILE A 61 -5.09 2.90 -10.89
CA ILE A 61 -4.96 4.35 -10.72
C ILE A 61 -3.47 4.73 -10.72
N PRO A 62 -3.05 5.75 -11.49
CA PRO A 62 -1.67 6.21 -11.50
C PRO A 62 -1.16 6.61 -10.10
N LEU A 63 -0.02 6.08 -9.68
CA LEU A 63 0.60 6.39 -8.40
C LEU A 63 1.73 7.41 -8.57
N ARG A 64 1.73 8.43 -7.69
CA ARG A 64 2.82 9.38 -7.51
C ARG A 64 3.42 9.19 -6.12
N GLN A 65 4.57 8.55 -6.06
CA GLN A 65 5.32 8.41 -4.81
C GLN A 65 6.31 9.55 -4.67
N ILE A 66 6.14 10.33 -3.61
CA ILE A 66 6.96 11.50 -3.29
C ILE A 66 7.88 11.11 -2.15
N ALA A 67 9.16 10.91 -2.48
CA ALA A 67 10.20 10.66 -1.50
C ALA A 67 10.66 11.97 -0.87
N THR A 68 10.72 12.01 0.46
CA THR A 68 11.06 13.23 1.19
C THR A 68 11.52 12.92 2.60
N SER A 69 12.05 13.91 3.32
CA SER A 69 12.49 13.83 4.72
C SER A 69 11.61 14.71 5.62
N TRP A 70 11.76 14.62 6.95
CA TRP A 70 11.02 15.45 7.90
C TRP A 70 11.14 16.97 7.62
N PRO A 71 12.35 17.53 7.47
CA PRO A 71 12.51 18.96 7.17
C PRO A 71 11.93 19.38 5.82
N ASN A 72 11.87 18.46 4.85
CA ASN A 72 11.47 18.76 3.48
C ASN A 72 10.00 18.41 3.19
N PHE A 73 9.28 17.81 4.14
CA PHE A 73 7.93 17.29 3.92
C PHE A 73 6.97 18.35 3.36
N GLU A 74 6.90 19.52 3.98
CA GLU A 74 6.00 20.57 3.53
C GLU A 74 6.35 21.08 2.13
N ALA A 75 7.64 21.27 1.83
CA ALA A 75 8.08 21.72 0.52
C ALA A 75 7.74 20.69 -0.56
N SER A 76 8.02 19.40 -0.31
CA SER A 76 7.68 18.30 -1.21
C SER A 76 6.17 18.18 -1.42
N PHE A 77 5.38 18.33 -0.35
CA PHE A 77 3.93 18.29 -0.43
C PHE A 77 3.36 19.46 -1.26
N ARG A 78 3.82 20.69 -1.02
CA ARG A 78 3.43 21.87 -1.81
C ARG A 78 3.79 21.72 -3.29
N ALA A 79 4.97 21.18 -3.60
CA ALA A 79 5.38 20.91 -4.97
C ALA A 79 4.45 19.89 -5.67
N ALA A 80 4.03 18.85 -4.95
CA ALA A 80 3.08 17.88 -5.47
C ALA A 80 1.70 18.49 -5.74
N LEU A 81 1.20 19.33 -4.83
CA LEU A 81 -0.05 20.07 -5.02
C LEU A 81 0.03 21.02 -6.23
N ALA A 82 1.13 21.76 -6.38
CA ALA A 82 1.34 22.63 -7.54
C ALA A 82 1.35 21.84 -8.87
N SER A 83 1.96 20.65 -8.89
CA SER A 83 1.93 19.76 -10.06
C SER A 83 0.50 19.34 -10.41
N LEU A 84 -0.31 18.96 -9.43
CA LEU A 84 -1.70 18.56 -9.65
C LEU A 84 -2.53 19.71 -10.22
N ALA A 85 -2.39 20.91 -9.65
CA ALA A 85 -3.07 22.10 -10.14
C ALA A 85 -2.67 22.42 -11.60
N ALA A 86 -1.37 22.34 -11.93
CA ALA A 86 -0.86 22.54 -13.29
C ALA A 86 -1.40 21.49 -14.29
N GLU A 87 -1.72 20.30 -13.82
CA GLU A 87 -2.32 19.20 -14.61
C GLU A 87 -3.86 19.21 -14.63
N GLY A 88 -4.48 20.25 -14.07
CA GLY A 88 -5.93 20.45 -14.09
C GLY A 88 -6.72 19.55 -13.14
N PHE A 89 -6.10 19.03 -12.08
CA PHE A 89 -6.87 18.40 -11.00
C PHE A 89 -7.73 19.44 -10.29
N GLY A 90 -8.94 19.05 -9.89
CA GLY A 90 -9.88 19.89 -9.16
C GLY A 90 -9.64 19.88 -7.65
N GLY A 91 -9.09 18.79 -7.11
CA GLY A 91 -8.91 18.66 -5.66
C GLY A 91 -8.13 17.44 -5.20
N VAL A 92 -7.98 17.36 -3.88
CA VAL A 92 -7.35 16.23 -3.18
C VAL A 92 -8.31 15.68 -2.13
N ILE A 93 -8.48 14.36 -2.14
CA ILE A 93 -9.30 13.58 -1.23
C ILE A 93 -8.41 13.01 -0.11
N PHE A 94 -8.87 13.12 1.13
CA PHE A 94 -8.19 12.60 2.31
C PHE A 94 -9.09 11.62 3.08
N GLY A 95 -8.45 10.76 3.86
CA GLY A 95 -9.09 9.79 4.74
C GLY A 95 -9.13 10.21 6.20
N ASP A 96 -8.90 11.49 6.52
CA ASP A 96 -8.97 12.03 7.87
C ASP A 96 -10.40 11.93 8.43
N ILE A 97 -10.54 11.59 9.72
CA ILE A 97 -11.86 11.36 10.34
C ILE A 97 -12.23 12.51 11.30
N HIS A 98 -11.38 12.83 12.28
CA HIS A 98 -11.75 13.81 13.31
C HIS A 98 -10.61 14.65 13.91
N LEU A 99 -9.35 14.44 13.52
CA LEU A 99 -8.21 15.21 14.02
C LEU A 99 -8.12 16.61 13.40
N ALA A 100 -8.73 17.61 14.05
CA ALA A 100 -8.92 18.97 13.52
C ALA A 100 -7.62 19.68 13.11
N ASP A 101 -6.55 19.54 13.89
CA ASP A 101 -5.27 20.18 13.60
C ASP A 101 -4.59 19.58 12.36
N VAL A 102 -4.70 18.25 12.17
CA VAL A 102 -4.16 17.54 11.01
C VAL A 102 -4.90 17.98 9.75
N ARG A 103 -6.24 17.97 9.79
CA ARG A 103 -7.09 18.47 8.71
C ARG A 103 -6.75 19.91 8.33
N ALA A 104 -6.72 20.81 9.32
CA ALA A 104 -6.46 22.23 9.07
C ALA A 104 -5.09 22.46 8.41
N TRP A 105 -4.08 21.67 8.79
CA TRP A 105 -2.76 21.73 8.17
C TRP A 105 -2.80 21.38 6.68
N TYR A 106 -3.53 20.32 6.30
CA TYR A 106 -3.70 19.93 4.89
C TYR A 106 -4.58 20.92 4.12
N GLU A 107 -5.75 21.26 4.66
CA GLU A 107 -6.74 22.11 4.00
C GLU A 107 -6.18 23.47 3.60
N VAL A 108 -5.41 24.12 4.49
CA VAL A 108 -4.75 25.40 4.19
C VAL A 108 -3.83 25.28 2.97
N ARG A 109 -3.05 24.20 2.87
CA ARG A 109 -2.06 24.01 1.80
C ARG A 109 -2.70 23.61 0.48
N VAL A 110 -3.71 22.75 0.52
CA VAL A 110 -4.50 22.32 -0.65
C VAL A 110 -5.21 23.52 -1.26
N ARG A 111 -5.92 24.32 -0.45
CA ARG A 111 -6.61 25.53 -0.94
C ARG A 111 -5.65 26.61 -1.46
N GLN A 112 -4.48 26.77 -0.83
CA GLN A 112 -3.44 27.68 -1.34
C GLN A 112 -2.93 27.30 -2.73
N ALA A 113 -3.00 26.01 -3.10
CA ALA A 113 -2.66 25.54 -4.44
C ALA A 113 -3.82 25.68 -5.45
N GLY A 114 -4.98 26.21 -5.04
CA GLY A 114 -6.17 26.35 -5.89
C GLY A 114 -6.93 25.03 -6.09
N LEU A 115 -6.76 24.07 -5.17
CA LEU A 115 -7.40 22.76 -5.19
C LEU A 115 -8.50 22.66 -4.11
N ASP A 116 -9.53 21.88 -4.38
CA ASP A 116 -10.54 21.50 -3.39
C ASP A 116 -9.96 20.53 -2.36
N HIS A 117 -10.34 20.71 -1.09
CA HIS A 117 -10.02 19.79 0.00
C HIS A 117 -11.26 18.95 0.32
N VAL A 118 -11.20 17.64 0.10
CA VAL A 118 -12.35 16.72 0.22
C VAL A 118 -12.06 15.66 1.27
N GLU A 119 -12.95 15.49 2.24
CA GLU A 119 -12.84 14.46 3.29
C GLU A 119 -14.17 13.70 3.45
N PRO A 120 -14.34 12.57 2.75
CA PRO A 120 -15.59 11.81 2.78
C PRO A 120 -15.89 11.09 4.10
N LEU A 121 -14.95 11.08 5.05
CA LEU A 121 -15.09 10.44 6.37
C LEU A 121 -15.25 11.45 7.50
N TRP A 122 -15.08 12.75 7.20
CA TRP A 122 -14.94 13.77 8.24
C TRP A 122 -16.19 13.94 9.09
N GLY A 123 -16.01 13.97 10.41
CA GLY A 123 -17.08 14.19 11.38
C GLY A 123 -17.93 12.97 11.69
N GLU A 124 -17.61 11.80 11.13
CA GLU A 124 -18.23 10.53 11.51
C GLU A 124 -17.57 9.94 12.76
N SER A 125 -18.34 9.14 13.51
CA SER A 125 -17.76 8.38 14.63
C SER A 125 -16.81 7.30 14.10
N PRO A 126 -15.61 7.12 14.69
CA PRO A 126 -14.69 6.05 14.31
C PRO A 126 -15.31 4.65 14.24
N ASP A 127 -16.21 4.29 15.16
CA ASP A 127 -16.91 2.99 15.14
C ASP A 127 -17.75 2.82 13.85
N ALA A 128 -18.50 3.85 13.44
CA ALA A 128 -19.26 3.82 12.19
C ALA A 128 -18.34 3.68 10.97
N VAL A 129 -17.21 4.38 10.96
CA VAL A 129 -16.24 4.33 9.85
C VAL A 129 -15.64 2.93 9.69
N VAL A 130 -15.15 2.32 10.78
CA VAL A 130 -14.56 0.97 10.71
C VAL A 130 -15.62 -0.08 10.35
N ARG A 131 -16.86 0.08 10.81
CA ARG A 131 -17.99 -0.79 10.45
C ARG A 131 -18.34 -0.67 8.97
N ASP A 132 -18.38 0.55 8.42
CA ASP A 132 -18.62 0.75 6.98
C ASP A 132 -17.52 0.08 6.15
N PHE A 133 -16.25 0.23 6.55
CA PHE A 133 -15.14 -0.45 5.88
C PHE A 133 -15.35 -1.98 5.81
N VAL A 134 -15.58 -2.64 6.95
CA VAL A 134 -15.65 -4.11 6.99
C VAL A 134 -16.93 -4.69 6.42
N HIS A 135 -18.09 -4.05 6.66
CA HIS A 135 -19.38 -4.46 6.09
C HIS A 135 -19.48 -4.17 4.61
N GLY A 136 -18.78 -3.13 4.15
CA GLY A 136 -18.58 -2.86 2.75
C GLY A 136 -17.70 -3.91 2.04
N GLY A 137 -17.15 -4.89 2.76
CA GLY A 137 -16.29 -5.95 2.22
C GLY A 137 -14.80 -5.66 2.33
N GLY A 138 -14.40 -4.47 2.81
CA GLY A 138 -13.00 -4.09 2.97
C GLY A 138 -12.27 -5.02 3.94
N ARG A 139 -11.01 -5.33 3.61
CA ARG A 139 -10.08 -6.05 4.48
C ARG A 139 -8.75 -5.33 4.53
N ALA A 140 -8.19 -5.28 5.72
CA ALA A 140 -6.85 -4.76 5.95
C ALA A 140 -6.13 -5.65 6.96
N VAL A 141 -4.80 -5.63 6.97
CA VAL A 141 -3.99 -6.29 7.99
C VAL A 141 -3.33 -5.23 8.87
N ILE A 142 -3.27 -5.44 10.17
CA ILE A 142 -2.56 -4.54 11.08
C ILE A 142 -1.05 -4.71 10.89
N THR A 143 -0.37 -3.60 10.58
CA THR A 143 1.06 -3.55 10.30
C THR A 143 1.87 -2.87 11.39
N CYS A 144 1.22 -2.13 12.28
CA CYS A 144 1.88 -1.44 13.39
C CYS A 144 0.94 -1.44 14.59
N VAL A 145 1.48 -1.58 15.80
CA VAL A 145 0.75 -1.53 17.07
C VAL A 145 1.56 -0.72 18.08
N GLU A 146 0.94 0.25 18.74
CA GLU A 146 1.51 0.95 19.89
C GLU A 146 1.33 0.07 21.14
N LEU A 147 2.44 -0.40 21.71
CA LEU A 147 2.44 -1.47 22.71
C LEU A 147 1.93 -1.05 24.10
N ARG A 148 1.73 0.25 24.34
CA ARG A 148 1.16 0.74 25.61
C ARG A 148 -0.36 0.75 25.56
N ARG A 149 -0.95 0.82 24.37
CA ARG A 149 -2.40 0.90 24.15
C ARG A 149 -3.00 -0.42 23.67
N LEU A 150 -2.24 -1.22 22.92
CA LEU A 150 -2.71 -2.50 22.38
C LEU A 150 -1.67 -3.62 22.56
N PRO A 151 -2.10 -4.86 22.85
CA PRO A 151 -1.17 -5.99 22.96
C PRO A 151 -0.57 -6.38 21.61
N ALA A 152 0.66 -6.90 21.64
CA ALA A 152 1.38 -7.37 20.45
C ALA A 152 0.62 -8.39 19.59
N SER A 153 -0.35 -9.11 20.17
CA SER A 153 -1.22 -10.06 19.47
C SER A 153 -2.14 -9.41 18.41
N TRP A 154 -2.27 -8.08 18.41
CA TRP A 154 -2.98 -7.36 17.34
C TRP A 154 -2.15 -7.27 16.04
N LEU A 155 -0.84 -7.41 16.11
CA LEU A 155 0.02 -7.34 14.93
C LEU A 155 -0.29 -8.49 13.98
N GLY A 156 -0.49 -8.19 12.69
CA GLY A 156 -0.85 -9.18 11.68
C GLY A 156 -2.31 -9.62 11.73
N ARG A 157 -3.11 -9.11 12.66
CA ARG A 157 -4.55 -9.39 12.70
C ARG A 157 -5.25 -8.74 11.50
N VAL A 158 -6.20 -9.45 10.90
CA VAL A 158 -7.06 -8.92 9.84
C VAL A 158 -8.19 -8.08 10.44
N ILE A 159 -8.40 -6.91 9.85
CA ILE A 159 -9.57 -6.05 10.03
C ILE A 159 -10.69 -6.63 9.17
N ASP A 160 -11.61 -7.34 9.82
CA ASP A 160 -12.73 -8.07 9.25
C ASP A 160 -14.03 -7.74 10.01
N PRO A 161 -15.20 -8.34 9.68
CA PRO A 161 -16.45 -8.04 10.36
C PRO A 161 -16.48 -8.32 11.87
N SER A 162 -15.51 -9.03 12.43
CA SER A 162 -15.37 -9.25 13.89
C SER A 162 -14.48 -8.22 14.58
N PHE A 163 -13.76 -7.41 13.81
CA PHE A 163 -12.81 -6.42 14.31
C PHE A 163 -13.47 -5.35 15.19
N PRO A 164 -14.59 -4.71 14.80
CA PRO A 164 -15.19 -3.63 15.59
C PRO A 164 -15.54 -4.07 17.03
N GLU A 165 -16.06 -5.27 17.20
CA GLU A 165 -16.41 -5.84 18.51
C GLU A 165 -15.16 -6.13 19.33
N ALA A 166 -14.10 -6.62 18.69
CA ALA A 166 -12.87 -6.95 19.39
C ALA A 166 -12.09 -5.70 19.84
N ILE A 167 -12.09 -4.63 19.03
CA ILE A 167 -11.34 -3.41 19.35
C ILE A 167 -12.07 -2.58 20.41
N ALA A 168 -13.41 -2.66 20.46
CA ALA A 168 -14.24 -1.98 21.47
C ALA A 168 -13.97 -2.45 22.91
N ALA A 169 -13.25 -3.56 23.11
CA ALA A 169 -12.80 -4.01 24.42
C ALA A 169 -11.60 -3.19 24.98
N TYR A 170 -11.03 -2.30 24.17
CA TYR A 170 -9.87 -1.49 24.51
C TYR A 170 -10.22 0.00 24.48
N ASP A 171 -9.58 0.80 25.34
CA ASP A 171 -9.74 2.25 25.39
C ASP A 171 -8.88 2.95 24.32
N VAL A 172 -9.24 2.70 23.07
CA VAL A 172 -8.52 3.14 21.87
C VAL A 172 -9.47 3.65 20.81
N ASP A 173 -8.97 4.51 19.93
CA ASP A 173 -9.71 4.85 18.73
C ASP A 173 -9.84 3.61 17.84
N PRO A 174 -11.06 3.17 17.47
CA PRO A 174 -11.27 1.96 16.66
C PRO A 174 -10.83 2.14 15.20
N CYS A 175 -10.49 3.37 14.78
CA CYS A 175 -9.80 3.66 13.54
C CYS A 175 -8.29 3.91 13.73
N GLY A 176 -7.77 3.96 14.95
CA GLY A 176 -6.34 4.16 15.20
C GLY A 176 -5.83 5.56 14.87
N GLU A 177 -6.70 6.58 14.85
CA GLU A 177 -6.34 7.97 14.48
C GLU A 177 -5.25 8.55 15.38
N ASN A 178 -5.12 8.10 16.63
CA ASN A 178 -4.11 8.57 17.57
C ASN A 178 -2.83 7.71 17.55
N GLY A 179 -2.63 6.92 16.50
CA GLY A 179 -1.46 6.07 16.31
C GLY A 179 -1.50 4.74 17.07
N GLU A 180 -2.67 4.30 17.55
CA GLU A 180 -2.81 3.03 18.27
C GLU A 180 -2.39 1.84 17.41
N TYR A 181 -2.73 1.90 16.12
CA TYR A 181 -2.31 0.94 15.12
C TYR A 181 -2.31 1.54 13.71
N HIS A 182 -1.57 0.92 12.81
CA HIS A 182 -1.69 1.17 11.37
C HIS A 182 -2.05 -0.11 10.64
N SER A 183 -2.62 0.06 9.44
CA SER A 183 -3.08 -1.05 8.63
C SER A 183 -2.65 -0.92 7.17
N PHE A 184 -2.64 -2.06 6.48
CA PHE A 184 -2.49 -2.18 5.03
C PHE A 184 -3.76 -2.80 4.46
N ALA A 185 -4.52 -2.02 3.68
CA ALA A 185 -5.74 -2.49 3.02
C ALA A 185 -5.38 -3.35 1.80
N PHE A 186 -5.98 -4.53 1.69
CA PHE A 186 -5.56 -5.50 0.67
C PHE A 186 -6.70 -6.18 -0.07
N ASP A 187 -7.96 -6.07 0.38
CA ASP A 187 -9.08 -6.71 -0.30
C ASP A 187 -10.39 -5.93 -0.08
N GLY A 188 -11.39 -6.22 -0.91
CA GLY A 188 -12.67 -5.54 -0.97
C GLY A 188 -12.60 -4.15 -1.63
N PRO A 189 -13.75 -3.49 -1.86
CA PRO A 189 -13.78 -2.20 -2.54
C PRO A 189 -12.89 -1.17 -1.83
N PRO A 190 -12.07 -0.39 -2.56
CA PRO A 190 -12.12 -0.18 -4.01
C PRO A 190 -11.28 -1.16 -4.85
N PHE A 191 -10.71 -2.21 -4.24
CA PHE A 191 -9.97 -3.23 -4.97
C PHE A 191 -10.92 -4.24 -5.62
N ASP A 192 -10.77 -4.47 -6.92
CA ASP A 192 -11.52 -5.51 -7.65
C ASP A 192 -10.93 -6.92 -7.45
N ARG A 193 -9.72 -6.99 -6.90
CA ARG A 193 -9.02 -8.23 -6.55
C ARG A 193 -8.09 -7.97 -5.37
N ALA A 194 -7.82 -9.00 -4.57
CA ALA A 194 -6.90 -8.86 -3.46
C ALA A 194 -5.48 -8.51 -3.91
N VAL A 195 -4.83 -7.63 -3.14
CA VAL A 195 -3.40 -7.28 -3.25
C VAL A 195 -2.61 -8.36 -2.51
N PRO A 196 -1.73 -9.14 -3.18
CA PRO A 196 -0.94 -10.17 -2.53
C PRO A 196 0.00 -9.58 -1.48
N TRP A 197 0.07 -10.22 -0.31
CA TRP A 197 1.03 -9.88 0.73
C TRP A 197 1.42 -11.12 1.55
N ALA A 198 2.58 -11.05 2.18
CA ALA A 198 3.07 -12.02 3.16
C ALA A 198 3.87 -11.29 4.25
N PRO A 199 3.92 -11.82 5.48
CA PRO A 199 4.76 -11.27 6.53
C PRO A 199 6.26 -11.54 6.25
N ASP A 200 7.11 -10.56 6.54
CA ASP A 200 8.57 -10.60 6.33
C ASP A 200 9.35 -10.14 7.58
N GLY A 201 8.88 -10.58 8.75
CA GLY A 201 9.49 -10.30 10.04
C GLY A 201 8.89 -9.11 10.78
N THR A 202 9.32 -8.94 12.02
CA THR A 202 8.84 -7.88 12.92
C THR A 202 9.98 -7.08 13.47
N HIS A 203 9.78 -5.78 13.65
CA HIS A 203 10.73 -4.89 14.32
C HIS A 203 10.01 -4.02 15.35
N GLN A 204 10.74 -3.59 16.37
CA GLN A 204 10.20 -2.73 17.42
C GLN A 204 11.03 -1.46 17.50
N GLU A 205 10.35 -0.32 17.44
CA GLU A 205 10.98 1.01 17.52
C GLU A 205 10.11 1.94 18.36
N GLN A 206 10.72 2.62 19.35
CA GLN A 206 10.08 3.68 20.14
C GLN A 206 8.71 3.30 20.78
N GLY A 207 8.50 2.02 21.11
CA GLY A 207 7.25 1.54 21.71
C GLY A 207 6.22 1.03 20.70
N PHE A 208 6.51 1.10 19.41
CA PHE A 208 5.71 0.53 18.33
C PHE A 208 6.29 -0.82 17.90
N LEU A 209 5.42 -1.81 17.75
CA LEU A 209 5.74 -3.09 17.12
C LEU A 209 5.21 -3.08 15.69
N GLN A 210 6.07 -3.38 14.72
CA GLN A 210 5.80 -3.28 13.30
C GLN A 210 6.01 -4.61 12.60
N LEU A 211 5.13 -4.92 11.64
CA LEU A 211 5.16 -6.10 10.79
C LEU A 211 5.53 -5.67 9.38
N ASP A 212 6.65 -6.20 8.89
CA ASP A 212 7.02 -6.03 7.51
C ASP A 212 6.14 -6.90 6.62
N LEU A 213 5.66 -6.28 5.54
CA LEU A 213 4.91 -6.95 4.49
C LEU A 213 5.69 -6.94 3.18
N VAL A 214 5.57 -8.03 2.42
CA VAL A 214 6.17 -8.19 1.09
C VAL A 214 5.18 -8.80 0.11
N ASP A 215 5.39 -8.56 -1.18
CA ASP A 215 4.71 -9.34 -2.22
C ASP A 215 5.38 -10.73 -2.31
N PRO A 216 4.67 -11.82 -2.01
CA PRO A 216 5.23 -13.16 -2.05
C PRO A 216 5.76 -13.56 -3.44
N VAL A 217 5.19 -13.02 -4.52
CA VAL A 217 5.63 -13.27 -5.89
C VAL A 217 6.98 -12.63 -6.17
N GLU A 218 7.18 -11.39 -5.73
CA GLU A 218 8.45 -10.69 -5.90
C GLU A 218 9.57 -11.36 -5.11
N VAL A 219 9.29 -11.77 -3.86
CA VAL A 219 10.25 -12.53 -3.05
C VAL A 219 10.63 -13.85 -3.72
N VAL A 220 9.65 -14.60 -4.23
CA VAL A 220 9.90 -15.85 -4.97
C VAL A 220 10.79 -15.60 -6.18
N ALA A 221 10.56 -14.53 -6.93
CA ALA A 221 11.35 -14.20 -8.10
C ALA A 221 12.81 -13.85 -7.74
N ASP A 222 13.02 -13.03 -6.69
CA ASP A 222 14.37 -12.68 -6.21
C ASP A 222 15.16 -13.88 -5.68
N GLU A 223 14.50 -14.73 -4.90
CA GLU A 223 15.10 -15.97 -4.41
C GLU A 223 15.44 -16.93 -5.55
N THR A 224 14.55 -17.05 -6.54
CA THR A 224 14.77 -17.90 -7.70
C THR A 224 16.00 -17.44 -8.49
N VAL A 225 16.13 -16.14 -8.74
CA VAL A 225 17.29 -15.57 -9.43
C VAL A 225 18.57 -15.78 -8.62
N SER A 226 18.55 -15.42 -7.33
CA SER A 226 19.73 -15.48 -6.47
C SER A 226 20.26 -16.90 -6.26
N GLN A 227 19.37 -17.91 -6.22
CA GLN A 227 19.73 -19.31 -6.02
C GLN A 227 20.04 -20.07 -7.32
N ASN A 228 19.68 -19.50 -8.48
CA ASN A 228 19.88 -20.14 -9.79
C ASN A 228 20.65 -19.21 -10.74
N ARG A 229 21.77 -18.62 -10.27
CA ARG A 229 22.49 -17.56 -10.99
C ARG A 229 22.94 -17.96 -12.40
N GLU A 230 23.45 -19.18 -12.59
CA GLU A 230 23.87 -19.69 -13.90
C GLU A 230 22.68 -19.82 -14.85
N LEU A 231 21.60 -20.45 -14.38
CA LEU A 231 20.37 -20.61 -15.15
C LEU A 231 19.72 -19.27 -15.51
N PHE A 232 19.77 -18.30 -14.59
CA PHE A 232 19.34 -16.93 -14.85
C PHE A 232 20.21 -16.26 -15.92
N ALA A 233 21.53 -16.40 -15.85
CA ALA A 233 22.45 -15.87 -16.85
C ALA A 233 22.19 -16.48 -18.24
N ASP A 234 21.88 -17.77 -18.30
CA ASP A 234 21.49 -18.46 -19.53
C ASP A 234 20.16 -17.95 -20.10
N ALA A 235 19.17 -17.68 -19.23
CA ALA A 235 17.89 -17.08 -19.64
C ALA A 235 18.10 -15.66 -20.20
N VAL A 236 18.95 -14.85 -19.54
CA VAL A 236 19.38 -13.52 -20.03
C VAL A 236 20.04 -13.64 -21.40
N ALA A 237 20.90 -14.63 -21.62
CA ALA A 237 21.54 -14.90 -22.90
C ALA A 237 20.64 -15.60 -23.94
N ALA A 238 19.34 -15.78 -23.66
CA ALA A 238 18.37 -16.44 -24.53
C ALA A 238 18.78 -17.88 -24.95
N ARG A 239 19.48 -18.61 -24.07
CA ARG A 239 19.83 -20.01 -24.32
C ARG A 239 18.55 -20.86 -24.43
N PRO A 240 18.50 -21.84 -25.36
CA PRO A 240 17.34 -22.71 -25.52
C PRO A 240 16.92 -23.35 -24.18
N LYS A 241 15.62 -23.38 -23.89
CA LYS A 241 15.00 -23.97 -22.69
C LYS A 241 15.34 -23.31 -21.34
N ALA A 242 16.32 -22.40 -21.26
CA ALA A 242 16.73 -21.77 -20.01
C ALA A 242 15.59 -21.00 -19.34
N TRP A 243 14.80 -20.25 -20.13
CA TRP A 243 13.61 -19.56 -19.62
C TRP A 243 12.60 -20.52 -18.99
N GLY A 244 12.23 -21.59 -19.71
CA GLY A 244 11.26 -22.56 -19.21
C GLY A 244 11.71 -23.24 -17.92
N ALA A 245 13.01 -23.55 -17.82
CA ALA A 245 13.60 -24.11 -16.60
C ALA A 245 13.60 -23.10 -15.44
N LEU A 246 13.95 -21.83 -15.70
CA LEU A 246 13.92 -20.78 -14.67
C LEU A 246 12.49 -20.52 -14.18
N ALA A 247 11.52 -20.45 -15.09
CA ALA A 247 10.10 -20.30 -14.79
C ALA A 247 9.58 -21.46 -13.93
N ALA A 248 10.02 -22.69 -14.20
CA ALA A 248 9.69 -23.85 -13.38
C ALA A 248 10.30 -23.76 -11.97
N ARG A 249 11.54 -23.28 -11.84
CA ARG A 249 12.17 -23.04 -10.52
C ARG A 249 11.39 -22.04 -9.67
N GLY A 250 10.86 -20.97 -10.28
CA GLY A 250 9.99 -20.02 -9.59
C GLY A 250 8.72 -20.66 -9.04
N VAL A 251 8.06 -21.50 -9.83
CA VAL A 251 6.84 -22.21 -9.40
C VAL A 251 7.14 -23.18 -8.25
N MET A 252 8.24 -23.92 -8.33
CA MET A 252 8.67 -24.80 -7.23
C MET A 252 8.95 -23.99 -5.96
N ARG A 253 9.67 -22.87 -6.08
CA ARG A 253 10.01 -22.01 -4.94
C ARG A 253 8.78 -21.43 -4.26
N TYR A 254 7.78 -20.99 -5.03
CA TYR A 254 6.50 -20.56 -4.46
C TYR A 254 5.83 -21.69 -3.68
N ARG A 255 5.82 -22.91 -4.22
CA ARG A 255 5.24 -24.07 -3.54
C ARG A 255 5.96 -24.37 -2.22
N ASP A 256 7.28 -24.29 -2.20
CA ASP A 256 8.07 -24.54 -1.00
C ASP A 256 7.81 -23.48 0.08
N ARG A 257 7.56 -22.22 -0.30
CA ARG A 257 7.24 -21.13 0.65
C ARG A 257 5.81 -21.16 1.16
N SER A 258 4.85 -21.36 0.26
CA SER A 258 3.41 -21.25 0.58
C SER A 258 2.80 -22.57 1.06
N GLY A 259 3.51 -23.70 0.92
CA GLY A 259 2.99 -25.02 1.21
C GLY A 259 1.98 -25.55 0.18
N SER A 260 1.66 -24.79 -0.88
CA SER A 260 0.68 -25.17 -1.90
C SER A 260 1.11 -24.75 -3.31
N ALA A 261 0.60 -25.43 -4.33
CA ALA A 261 0.91 -25.06 -5.71
C ALA A 261 0.24 -23.71 -6.06
N PRO A 262 0.91 -22.81 -6.81
CA PRO A 262 0.28 -21.56 -7.23
C PRO A 262 -0.85 -21.85 -8.21
N ASP A 263 -1.95 -21.12 -8.06
CA ASP A 263 -3.00 -21.05 -9.07
C ASP A 263 -2.47 -20.44 -10.38
N ASP A 264 -3.31 -20.43 -11.42
CA ASP A 264 -2.89 -19.95 -12.74
C ASP A 264 -2.54 -18.45 -12.75
N VAL A 265 -3.22 -17.64 -11.93
CA VAL A 265 -2.97 -16.19 -11.83
C VAL A 265 -1.60 -15.95 -11.20
N THR A 266 -1.34 -16.58 -10.06
CA THR A 266 -0.09 -16.50 -9.30
C THR A 266 1.08 -17.05 -10.11
N ARG A 267 0.87 -18.18 -10.82
CA ARG A 267 1.89 -18.76 -11.70
C ARG A 267 2.32 -17.77 -12.79
N ARG A 268 1.36 -17.11 -13.44
CA ARG A 268 1.64 -16.07 -14.44
C ARG A 268 2.34 -14.86 -13.81
N ALA A 269 1.96 -14.47 -12.60
CA ALA A 269 2.61 -13.38 -11.86
C ALA A 269 4.09 -13.70 -11.56
N ILE A 270 4.40 -14.92 -11.12
CA ILE A 270 5.78 -15.40 -10.91
C ILE A 270 6.58 -15.31 -12.20
N TRP A 271 6.02 -15.80 -13.31
CA TRP A 271 6.69 -15.71 -14.62
C TRP A 271 6.91 -14.26 -15.04
N ALA A 272 5.91 -13.39 -14.92
CA ALA A 272 6.07 -11.97 -15.24
C ALA A 272 7.17 -11.32 -14.38
N ALA A 273 7.22 -11.61 -13.09
CA ALA A 273 8.23 -11.10 -12.16
C ALA A 273 9.66 -11.58 -12.51
N LEU A 274 9.82 -12.86 -12.86
CA LEU A 274 11.10 -13.39 -13.34
C LEU A 274 11.52 -12.77 -14.68
N TRP A 275 10.57 -12.60 -15.60
CA TRP A 275 10.85 -12.02 -16.91
C TRP A 275 11.29 -10.55 -16.80
N ARG A 276 10.67 -9.75 -15.93
CA ARG A 276 11.12 -8.38 -15.64
C ARG A 276 12.58 -8.32 -15.22
N ARG A 277 13.03 -9.26 -14.38
CA ARG A 277 14.43 -9.35 -13.93
C ARG A 277 15.37 -9.72 -15.09
N VAL A 278 14.95 -10.63 -15.96
CA VAL A 278 15.69 -11.00 -17.18
C VAL A 278 15.86 -9.78 -18.09
N GLU A 279 14.79 -9.05 -18.38
CA GLU A 279 14.82 -7.87 -19.25
C GLU A 279 15.67 -6.74 -18.65
N ALA A 280 15.54 -6.47 -17.35
CA ALA A 280 16.37 -5.48 -16.67
C ALA A 280 17.87 -5.85 -16.76
N ALA A 281 18.21 -7.13 -16.59
CA ALA A 281 19.59 -7.60 -16.73
C ALA A 281 20.12 -7.50 -18.17
N ARG A 282 19.26 -7.64 -19.19
CA ARG A 282 19.63 -7.41 -20.60
C ARG A 282 19.91 -5.94 -20.88
N ALA A 283 19.05 -5.05 -20.41
CA ALA A 283 19.22 -3.61 -20.56
C ALA A 283 20.57 -3.15 -19.99
N ASN A 284 20.93 -3.62 -18.79
CA ASN A 284 22.19 -3.29 -18.12
C ASN A 284 23.45 -3.85 -18.80
N ARG A 285 23.34 -4.82 -19.71
CA ARG A 285 24.48 -5.33 -20.51
C ARG A 285 24.72 -4.53 -21.79
N THR A 286 23.73 -3.72 -22.18
CA THR A 286 23.75 -2.97 -23.44
C THR A 286 24.24 -1.53 -23.24
N THR A 287 24.26 -1.07 -21.98
CA THR A 287 24.90 0.17 -21.49
C THR A 287 26.32 -0.09 -21.03
#